data_AF-A0A0K8VN36-F1
#
_entry.id   AF-A0A0K8VN36-F1
#
_cell.length_a   1.000
_cell.length_b   1.000
_cell.length_c   1.000
_cell.angle_alpha   90.00
_cell.angle_beta   90.00
_cell.angle_gamma   90.00
#
_symmetry.space_group_name_H-M   'P 1'
#
loop_
_entity.id
_entity.type
_entity.pdbx_description
1 polymer ?
#
loop_
_entity_poly.entity_id
_entity_poly.type
_entity_poly.pdbx_seq_one_letter_code
_entity_poly.pdbx_strand_id
1 'polypeptide(L)'
;MKTTEFISVLILLVVLCSPQASSVKSCSYTALTTGPQVITYDAATDKSVEYVDYGTNTNGICVQRARCSREYVTQVIKCSDLRITCENRKLFEGEFPACCVKC
;
A
#
# COMPACT_ATOMS: atom_id res chain seq x y z
N MET A 1 -6.83 -51.61 -22.94
CA MET A 1 -6.06 -50.42 -22.50
C MET A 1 -6.59 -50.00 -21.14
N LYS A 2 -5.71 -49.94 -20.15
CA LYS A 2 -6.04 -49.89 -18.72
C LYS A 2 -6.51 -48.49 -18.32
N THR A 3 -7.68 -48.41 -17.69
CA THR A 3 -8.30 -47.21 -17.09
C THR A 3 -7.40 -46.46 -16.09
N THR A 4 -6.32 -47.09 -15.64
CA THR A 4 -5.31 -46.53 -14.74
C THR A 4 -4.52 -45.37 -15.34
N GLU A 5 -4.29 -45.37 -16.66
CA GLU A 5 -3.48 -44.35 -17.34
C GLU A 5 -4.18 -42.98 -17.39
N PHE A 6 -5.52 -42.97 -17.53
CA PHE A 6 -6.31 -41.75 -17.64
C PHE A 6 -6.38 -40.97 -16.32
N ILE A 7 -6.36 -41.67 -15.18
CA ILE A 7 -6.41 -41.06 -13.85
C ILE A 7 -5.09 -40.33 -13.55
N SER A 8 -3.96 -40.91 -13.95
CA SER A 8 -2.64 -40.29 -13.75
C SER A 8 -2.45 -39.00 -14.56
N VAL A 9 -3.01 -38.92 -15.77
CA VAL A 9 -2.96 -37.70 -16.59
C VAL A 9 -3.84 -36.59 -15.99
N LEU A 10 -5.00 -36.93 -15.44
CA LEU A 10 -5.89 -35.94 -14.82
C LEU A 10 -5.28 -35.32 -13.56
N ILE A 11 -4.56 -36.10 -12.75
CA ILE A 11 -3.91 -35.61 -11.52
C ILE A 11 -2.74 -34.67 -11.85
N LEU A 12 -1.99 -34.92 -12.92
CA LEU A 12 -0.86 -34.08 -13.33
C LEU A 12 -1.31 -32.68 -13.78
N LEU A 13 -2.49 -32.57 -14.40
CA LEU A 13 -3.06 -31.31 -14.89
C LEU A 13 -3.55 -30.38 -13.76
N VAL A 14 -4.01 -30.95 -12.63
CA VAL A 14 -4.51 -30.15 -11.50
C VAL A 14 -3.36 -29.53 -10.69
N VAL A 15 -2.18 -30.18 -10.65
CA VAL A 15 -1.01 -29.67 -9.90
C VAL A 15 -0.35 -28.46 -10.59
N LEU A 16 -0.45 -28.36 -11.92
CA LEU A 16 0.12 -27.25 -12.70
C LEU A 16 -0.69 -25.95 -12.60
N CYS A 17 -1.93 -26.01 -12.13
CA CYS A 17 -2.78 -24.84 -11.89
C CYS A 17 -2.72 -24.42 -10.42
N SER A 18 -1.51 -24.32 -9.87
CA SER A 18 -1.32 -23.61 -8.60
C SER A 18 -1.38 -22.11 -8.93
N PRO A 19 -2.36 -21.34 -8.44
CA PRO A 19 -2.29 -19.90 -8.55
C PRO A 19 -0.99 -19.50 -7.86
N GLN A 20 -0.05 -18.92 -8.62
CA GLN A 20 1.13 -18.29 -8.02
C GLN A 20 0.56 -17.25 -7.06
N ALA A 21 0.63 -17.53 -5.75
CA ALA A 21 0.28 -16.56 -4.74
C ALA A 21 1.16 -15.35 -5.01
N SER A 22 0.57 -14.32 -5.62
CA SER A 22 1.26 -13.05 -5.87
C SER A 22 1.64 -12.54 -4.50
N SER A 23 2.91 -12.73 -4.13
CA SER A 23 3.39 -12.41 -2.80
C SER A 23 3.12 -10.92 -2.60
N VAL A 24 2.23 -10.55 -1.67
CA VAL A 24 2.00 -9.14 -1.33
C VAL A 24 3.36 -8.55 -1.02
N LYS A 25 3.80 -7.60 -1.83
CA LYS A 25 5.09 -6.97 -1.67
C LYS A 25 4.93 -5.78 -0.75
N SER A 26 5.94 -5.57 0.08
CA SER A 26 5.91 -4.54 1.10
C SER A 26 7.19 -3.73 1.07
N CYS A 27 7.03 -2.49 1.52
CA CYS A 27 8.09 -1.56 1.82
C CYS A 27 8.15 -1.36 3.34
N SER A 28 9.35 -1.09 3.85
CA SER A 28 9.53 -0.65 5.22
C SER A 28 9.62 0.88 5.27
N TYR A 29 8.97 1.46 6.27
CA TYR A 29 9.03 2.88 6.58
C TYR A 29 9.21 3.05 8.07
N THR A 30 10.05 3.97 8.53
CA THR A 30 10.16 4.31 9.95
C THR A 30 9.40 5.59 10.21
N ALA A 31 8.29 5.48 10.93
CA ALA A 31 7.49 6.62 11.33
C ALA A 31 8.24 7.49 12.35
N LEU A 32 7.92 8.78 12.36
CA LEU A 32 8.61 9.78 13.16
C LEU A 32 8.48 9.53 14.67
N THR A 33 7.41 8.89 15.12
CA THR A 33 7.12 8.69 16.55
C THR A 33 6.77 7.26 16.95
N THR A 34 6.22 6.47 16.03
CA THR A 34 5.70 5.10 16.32
C THR A 34 6.65 3.98 15.90
N GLY A 35 7.80 4.31 15.30
CA GLY A 35 8.80 3.33 14.88
C GLY A 35 8.49 2.67 13.53
N PRO A 36 9.05 1.48 13.25
CA PRO A 36 8.91 0.81 11.95
C PRO A 36 7.46 0.45 11.61
N GLN A 37 7.08 0.71 10.36
CA GLN A 37 5.78 0.44 9.75
C GLN A 37 5.98 -0.34 8.46
N VAL A 38 5.03 -1.24 8.19
CA VAL A 38 4.98 -2.01 6.95
C VAL A 38 3.93 -1.39 6.04
N ILE A 39 4.33 -1.06 4.82
CA ILE A 39 3.48 -0.43 3.82
C ILE A 39 3.38 -1.39 2.65
N THR A 40 2.17 -1.82 2.31
CA THR A 40 1.96 -2.84 1.28
C THR A 40 1.56 -2.23 -0.05
N TYR A 41 1.96 -2.90 -1.13
CA TYR A 41 1.55 -2.58 -2.48
C TYR A 41 0.84 -3.77 -3.11
N ASP A 42 -0.38 -3.55 -3.60
CA ASP A 42 -1.17 -4.53 -4.33
C ASP A 42 -1.00 -4.30 -5.84
N ALA A 43 -0.26 -5.22 -6.48
CA ALA A 43 -0.01 -5.19 -7.91
C ALA A 43 -1.25 -5.48 -8.76
N ALA A 44 -2.27 -6.14 -8.23
CA ALA A 44 -3.50 -6.44 -8.97
C ALA A 44 -4.37 -5.19 -9.13
N THR A 45 -4.38 -4.32 -8.12
CA THR A 45 -5.20 -3.09 -8.12
C THR A 45 -4.41 -1.80 -8.38
N ASP A 46 -3.08 -1.89 -8.47
CA ASP A 46 -2.16 -0.74 -8.60
C ASP A 46 -2.29 0.23 -7.42
N LYS A 47 -2.57 -0.28 -6.22
CA LYS A 47 -2.81 0.51 -5.01
C LYS A 47 -1.79 0.20 -3.92
N SER A 48 -1.36 1.25 -3.22
CA SER A 48 -0.61 1.12 -1.97
C SER A 48 -1.54 1.31 -0.79
N VAL A 49 -1.40 0.49 0.25
CA VAL A 49 -1.91 0.83 1.58
C VAL A 49 -0.92 1.85 2.16
N GLU A 50 -1.36 3.10 2.32
CA GLU A 50 -0.48 4.21 2.70
C GLU A 50 -0.41 4.35 4.23
N TYR A 51 0.72 4.86 4.73
CA TYR A 51 0.87 5.24 6.14
C TYR A 51 0.91 6.76 6.26
N VAL A 52 -0.05 7.34 6.98
CA VAL A 52 -0.10 8.77 7.29
C VAL A 52 0.57 9.01 8.64
N ASP A 53 1.60 9.86 8.64
CA ASP A 53 2.42 10.15 9.81
C ASP A 53 2.07 11.53 10.37
N TYR A 54 1.63 11.54 11.62
CA TYR A 54 1.27 12.74 12.37
C TYR A 54 2.44 13.36 13.13
N GLY A 55 3.60 12.71 13.15
CA GLY A 55 4.72 13.12 13.96
C GLY A 55 4.31 13.24 15.43
N THR A 56 4.62 14.39 16.02
CA THR A 56 4.24 14.73 17.39
C THR A 56 2.93 15.50 17.48
N ASN A 57 2.23 15.72 16.36
CA ASN A 57 1.01 16.51 16.34
C ASN A 57 -0.15 15.72 16.96
N THR A 58 -0.80 16.30 17.96
CA THR A 58 -2.01 15.75 18.60
C THR A 58 -3.30 16.41 18.12
N ASN A 59 -3.19 17.45 17.30
CA ASN A 59 -4.30 18.25 16.80
C ASN A 59 -4.99 17.68 15.55
N GLY A 60 -4.53 16.51 15.08
CA GLY A 60 -5.03 15.85 13.86
C GLY A 60 -4.39 16.38 12.56
N ILE A 61 -3.29 17.14 12.64
CA ILE A 61 -2.54 17.59 11.46
C ILE A 61 -1.43 16.60 11.15
N CYS A 62 -1.45 16.03 9.95
CA CYS A 62 -0.39 15.14 9.50
C CYS A 62 0.85 15.91 9.03
N VAL A 63 2.02 15.26 9.05
CA VAL A 63 3.31 15.84 8.65
C VAL A 63 3.75 15.29 7.30
N GLN A 64 3.57 13.99 7.09
CA GLN A 64 3.96 13.32 5.86
C GLN A 64 3.17 12.03 5.66
N ARG A 65 3.23 11.51 4.44
CA ARG A 65 2.69 10.22 4.08
C ARG A 65 3.78 9.37 3.45
N ALA A 66 3.83 8.10 3.82
CA ALA A 66 4.63 7.10 3.16
C ALA A 66 3.74 6.14 2.35
N ARG A 67 4.18 5.78 1.15
CA ARG A 67 3.55 4.76 0.30
C ARG A 67 4.61 3.86 -0.34
N CYS A 68 4.21 2.68 -0.76
CA CYS A 68 5.08 1.74 -1.47
C CYS A 68 4.79 1.84 -2.97
N SER A 69 5.80 2.09 -3.80
CA SER A 69 5.64 2.14 -5.25
C SER A 69 5.51 0.75 -5.87
N ARG A 70 5.11 0.67 -7.15
CA ARG A 70 5.15 -0.56 -7.95
C ARG A 70 6.53 -1.23 -7.99
N GLU A 71 7.59 -0.44 -7.92
CA GLU A 71 9.00 -0.89 -7.88
C GLU A 71 9.46 -1.29 -6.47
N TYR A 72 8.54 -1.30 -5.49
CA TYR A 72 8.81 -1.62 -4.08
C TYR A 72 9.80 -0.68 -3.40
N VAL A 73 9.73 0.60 -3.78
CA VAL A 73 10.47 1.70 -3.17
C VAL A 73 9.53 2.50 -2.28
N THR A 74 9.96 2.78 -1.05
CA THR A 74 9.24 3.69 -0.15
C THR A 74 9.31 5.11 -0.70
N GLN A 75 8.15 5.70 -0.94
CA GLN A 75 8.00 7.11 -1.32
C GLN A 75 7.40 7.88 -0.16
N VAL A 76 8.08 8.92 0.28
CA VAL A 76 7.61 9.83 1.34
C VAL A 76 7.27 11.19 0.72
N ILE A 77 6.07 11.69 0.99
CA ILE A 77 5.60 13.00 0.56
C ILE A 77 5.25 13.80 1.80
N LYS A 78 5.87 14.98 1.97
CA LYS A 78 5.68 15.83 3.13
C LYS A 78 4.59 16.86 2.86
N CYS A 79 3.86 17.23 3.90
CA CYS A 79 2.89 18.33 3.83
C CYS A 79 3.57 19.66 3.46
N SER A 80 4.84 19.86 3.84
CA SER A 80 5.64 21.05 3.46
C SER A 80 5.83 21.21 1.96
N ASP A 81 5.75 20.11 1.20
CA ASP A 81 5.97 20.11 -0.25
C ASP A 81 4.65 20.37 -1.00
N LEU A 82 3.53 20.45 -0.28
CA LEU A 82 2.19 20.60 -0.83
C LEU A 82 1.61 21.96 -0.48
N ARG A 83 0.90 22.56 -1.45
CA ARG A 83 0.20 23.83 -1.27
C ARG A 83 -1.27 23.60 -0.94
N ILE A 84 -1.53 23.03 0.24
CA ILE A 84 -2.89 22.77 0.74
C ILE A 84 -3.37 23.98 1.55
N THR A 85 -4.56 24.47 1.24
CA THR A 85 -5.23 25.58 1.92
C THR A 85 -6.63 25.14 2.34
N CYS A 86 -7.29 25.89 3.23
CA CYS A 86 -8.68 25.58 3.61
C CYS A 86 -9.67 25.68 2.45
N GLU A 87 -9.37 26.51 1.44
CA GLU A 87 -10.20 26.69 0.25
C GLU A 87 -10.14 25.47 -0.66
N ASN A 88 -8.95 24.89 -0.82
CA ASN A 88 -8.71 23.76 -1.73
C ASN A 88 -8.77 22.38 -1.04
N ARG A 89 -8.76 22.33 0.30
CA ARG A 89 -8.84 21.08 1.08
C ARG A 89 -9.98 20.17 0.63
N LYS A 90 -11.13 20.75 0.31
CA LYS A 90 -12.35 20.05 -0.15
C LYS A 90 -12.20 19.33 -1.49
N LEU A 91 -11.14 19.59 -2.25
CA LEU A 91 -10.88 18.97 -3.56
C LEU A 91 -10.17 17.62 -3.44
N PHE A 92 -9.66 17.28 -2.25
CA PHE A 92 -8.93 16.05 -2.02
C PHE A 92 -9.82 15.01 -1.34
N GLU A 93 -9.91 13.83 -1.94
CA GLU A 93 -10.56 12.68 -1.34
C GLU A 93 -9.58 11.90 -0.45
N GLY A 94 -10.06 11.41 0.69
CA GLY A 94 -9.25 10.65 1.65
C GLY A 94 -8.54 11.50 2.71
N GLU A 95 -7.68 10.85 3.49
CA GLU A 95 -7.02 11.46 4.65
C GLU A 95 -5.87 12.39 4.25
N PHE A 96 -4.96 11.94 3.39
CA PHE A 96 -3.85 12.73 2.87
C PHE A 96 -4.11 13.13 1.41
N PRO A 97 -3.88 14.40 1.02
CA PRO A 97 -3.23 15.47 1.76
C PRO A 97 -4.19 16.36 2.59
N ALA A 98 -5.46 16.00 2.72
CA ALA A 98 -6.46 16.81 3.42
C ALA A 98 -6.15 17.05 4.91
N CYS A 99 -5.40 16.15 5.55
CA CYS A 99 -4.92 16.26 6.92
C CYS A 99 -3.74 17.23 7.11
N CYS A 100 -3.15 17.75 6.03
CA CYS A 100 -1.99 18.67 6.13
C CYS A 100 -2.36 20.05 6.67
N VAL A 101 -3.65 20.39 6.71
CA VAL A 101 -4.16 21.65 7.27
C VAL A 101 -5.40 21.37 8.11
N LYS A 102 -5.56 22.13 9.19
CA LYS A 102 -6.78 22.13 10.00
C LYS A 102 -7.63 23.35 9.67
N CYS A 103 -8.84 23.05 9.26
CA CYS A 103 -9.96 23.94 9.05
C CYS A 103 -11.12 23.29 9.84
#